data_AF-A0A6J8AFX5-F1
#
_entry.id   AF-A0A6J8AFX5-F1
#
_cell.length_a   1.000
_cell.length_b   1.000
_cell.length_c   1.000
_cell.angle_alpha   90.00
_cell.angle_beta   90.00
_cell.angle_gamma   90.00
#
_symmetry.space_group_name_H-M   'P 1'
#
loop_
_entity.id
_entity.type
_entity.pdbx_description
1 polymer ?
#
loop_
_entity_poly.entity_id
_entity_poly.type
_entity_poly.pdbx_seq_one_letter_code
_entity_poly.pdbx_strand_id
1 'polypeptide(L)'
;MENKVRNITFHKGLPTSEEIDKWSENKEHMILCLDDLLCQAANSSDVLNLFTVKSHHCNITVLFLMQNLFPPGKCIRTISLNATYIICLKNQRDKHQLSVLGRQILPGQLSYFMSAYEKAVSSRFGYLIIDLSTHTDKTYLLRTKIFKGEDPVIFVPK
;
A
#
# COMPACT_ATOMS: atom_id res chain seq x y z
N MET A 1 -12.06 22.29 -9.35
CA MET A 1 -12.89 22.64 -8.19
C MET A 1 -12.35 21.85 -7.01
N GLU A 2 -11.61 22.50 -6.13
CA GLU A 2 -11.18 21.91 -4.86
C GLU A 2 -12.38 21.93 -3.92
N ASN A 3 -12.91 20.76 -3.56
CA ASN A 3 -13.87 20.68 -2.47
C ASN A 3 -13.05 20.57 -1.17
N LYS A 4 -13.36 21.36 -0.14
CA LYS A 4 -12.71 21.23 1.17
C LYS A 4 -13.68 20.60 2.14
N VAL A 5 -13.41 19.35 2.53
CA VAL A 5 -13.99 18.77 3.73
C VAL A 5 -13.03 19.11 4.87
N ARG A 6 -13.52 19.27 6.11
CA ARG A 6 -12.66 19.61 7.25
C ARG A 6 -11.50 18.61 7.33
N ASN A 7 -10.26 19.12 7.27
CA ASN A 7 -9.00 18.35 7.26
C ASN A 7 -8.74 17.47 6.02
N ILE A 8 -9.50 17.64 4.92
CA ILE A 8 -9.28 16.92 3.66
C ILE A 8 -9.32 17.91 2.50
N THR A 9 -8.23 17.96 1.74
CA THR A 9 -8.11 18.76 0.52
C THR A 9 -8.01 17.84 -0.68
N PHE A 10 -8.84 18.10 -1.70
CA PHE A 10 -8.86 17.30 -2.92
C PHE A 10 -8.09 18.01 -4.04
N HIS A 11 -7.09 17.32 -4.58
CA HIS A 11 -6.28 17.79 -5.71
C HIS A 11 -6.54 16.90 -6.93
N LYS A 12 -6.58 17.49 -8.13
CA LYS A 12 -6.77 16.74 -9.37
C LYS A 12 -5.42 16.35 -9.95
N GLY A 13 -5.22 15.07 -10.17
CA GLY A 13 -3.99 14.54 -10.79
C GLY A 13 -2.92 14.18 -9.77
N LEU A 14 -1.71 13.95 -10.26
CA LEU A 14 -0.56 13.64 -9.42
C LEU A 14 0.04 14.93 -8.86
N PRO A 15 0.51 14.92 -7.60
CA PRO A 15 1.24 16.05 -7.07
C PRO A 15 2.63 16.14 -7.69
N THR A 16 3.08 17.37 -7.91
CA THR A 16 4.46 17.69 -8.24
C THR A 16 5.33 17.68 -6.99
N SER A 17 6.64 17.56 -7.17
CA SER A 17 7.60 17.64 -6.07
C SER A 17 7.51 18.98 -5.30
N GLU A 18 7.25 20.10 -6.01
CA GLU A 18 7.09 21.43 -5.40
C GLU A 18 5.82 21.53 -4.53
N GLU A 19 4.71 20.94 -4.98
CA GLU A 19 3.48 20.89 -4.20
C GLU A 19 3.66 20.08 -2.91
N ILE A 20 4.34 18.93 -2.99
CA ILE A 20 4.65 18.10 -1.81
C ILE A 20 5.51 18.87 -0.81
N ASP A 21 6.52 19.59 -1.29
CA ASP A 21 7.41 20.39 -0.43
C ASP A 21 6.65 21.52 0.25
N LYS A 22 5.76 22.19 -0.48
CA LYS A 22 4.89 23.23 0.09
C LYS A 22 3.91 22.67 1.12
N TRP A 23 3.32 21.51 0.87
CA TRP A 23 2.35 20.89 1.78
C TRP A 23 3.01 20.38 3.06
N SER A 24 4.28 19.98 2.99
CA SER A 24 5.04 19.45 4.13
C SER A 24 5.95 20.48 4.82
N GLU A 25 5.87 21.76 4.45
CA GLU A 25 6.72 22.83 4.98
C GLU A 25 6.64 22.95 6.51
N ASN A 26 5.46 22.76 7.08
CA ASN A 26 5.22 22.81 8.52
C ASN A 26 5.70 21.55 9.28
N LYS A 27 6.17 20.52 8.57
CA LYS A 27 6.61 19.21 9.09
C LYS A 27 5.57 18.46 9.94
N GLU A 28 4.30 18.85 9.85
CA GLU A 28 3.22 18.08 10.45
C GLU A 28 3.00 16.78 9.68
N HIS A 29 2.54 15.75 10.39
CA HIS A 29 2.27 14.47 9.75
C HIS A 29 1.11 14.61 8.75
N MET A 30 1.35 14.17 7.51
CA MET A 30 0.37 14.24 6.44
C MET A 30 0.08 12.86 5.86
N ILE A 31 -1.18 12.63 5.52
CA ILE A 31 -1.59 11.46 4.73
C ILE A 31 -1.92 11.93 3.32
N LEU A 32 -1.19 11.40 2.33
CA LEU A 32 -1.41 11.66 0.92
C LEU A 32 -2.06 10.44 0.27
N CYS A 33 -3.30 10.58 -0.20
CA CYS A 33 -4.04 9.52 -0.87
C CYS A 33 -4.01 9.71 -2.39
N LEU A 34 -3.42 8.74 -3.10
CA LEU A 34 -3.45 8.64 -4.56
C LEU A 34 -4.56 7.65 -4.96
N ASP A 35 -5.75 8.17 -5.24
CA ASP A 35 -6.92 7.39 -5.66
C ASP A 35 -7.16 7.50 -7.16
N ASP A 36 -7.47 6.37 -7.81
CA ASP A 36 -7.69 6.23 -9.25
C ASP A 36 -6.60 6.84 -10.16
N LEU A 37 -5.36 6.85 -9.68
CA LEU A 37 -4.20 7.43 -10.37
C LEU A 37 -3.18 6.40 -10.84
N LEU A 38 -3.55 5.12 -10.89
CA LEU A 38 -2.63 4.00 -11.16
C LEU A 38 -1.82 4.19 -12.45
N CYS A 39 -2.50 4.49 -13.56
CA CYS A 39 -1.85 4.62 -14.87
C CYS A 39 -0.88 5.81 -14.93
N GLN A 40 -1.26 6.95 -14.34
CA GLN A 40 -0.37 8.12 -14.27
C GLN A 40 0.81 7.83 -13.34
N ALA A 41 0.55 7.27 -12.16
CA ALA A 41 1.56 6.99 -11.14
C ALA A 41 2.60 5.97 -11.61
N ALA A 42 2.18 4.94 -12.36
CA ALA A 42 3.06 3.89 -12.86
C ALA A 42 4.21 4.40 -13.76
N ASN A 43 4.08 5.60 -14.32
CA ASN A 43 5.07 6.23 -15.20
C ASN A 43 5.65 7.55 -14.66
N SER A 44 5.24 7.98 -13.46
CA SER A 44 5.65 9.27 -12.88
C SER A 44 6.92 9.13 -12.05
N SER A 45 7.93 9.95 -12.39
CA SER A 45 9.14 10.10 -11.59
C SER A 45 8.89 10.80 -10.25
N ASP A 46 7.89 11.69 -10.17
CA ASP A 46 7.53 12.37 -8.92
C ASP A 46 6.95 11.38 -7.91
N VAL A 47 6.05 10.49 -8.35
CA VAL A 47 5.51 9.43 -7.48
C VAL A 47 6.60 8.45 -7.08
N LEU A 48 7.51 8.11 -8.00
CA LEU A 48 8.67 7.29 -7.65
C LEU A 48 9.50 7.95 -6.53
N ASN A 49 9.86 9.23 -6.70
CA ASN A 49 10.64 10.00 -5.73
C ASN A 49 9.91 10.10 -4.37
N LEU A 50 8.58 10.23 -4.42
CA LEU A 50 7.72 10.23 -3.25
C LEU A 50 7.86 8.94 -2.42
N PHE A 51 7.88 7.77 -3.08
CA PHE A 51 8.03 6.48 -2.40
C PHE A 51 9.46 6.16 -1.96
N THR A 52 10.48 6.69 -2.64
CA THR A 52 11.89 6.35 -2.35
C THR A 52 12.59 7.30 -1.39
N VAL A 53 12.20 8.58 -1.40
CA VAL A 53 12.94 9.64 -0.68
C VAL A 53 11.98 10.49 0.15
N LYS A 54 11.00 11.14 -0.49
CA LYS A 54 10.27 12.24 0.16
C LYS A 54 9.38 11.79 1.32
N SER A 55 8.73 10.62 1.25
CA SER A 55 7.85 10.14 2.33
C SER A 55 8.51 10.15 3.71
N HIS A 56 9.75 9.65 3.77
CA HIS A 56 10.53 9.55 5.01
C HIS A 56 11.05 10.92 5.49
N HIS A 57 11.43 11.81 4.58
CA HIS A 57 11.96 13.13 4.93
C HIS A 57 10.88 14.16 5.31
N CYS A 58 9.71 14.05 4.69
CA CYS A 58 8.63 15.02 4.82
C CYS A 58 7.53 14.59 5.81
N ASN A 59 7.73 13.49 6.55
CA ASN A 59 6.75 12.92 7.49
C ASN A 59 5.38 12.63 6.82
N ILE A 60 5.41 12.04 5.62
CA ILE A 60 4.22 11.77 4.80
C ILE A 60 3.96 10.26 4.76
N THR A 61 2.74 9.85 5.12
CA THR A 61 2.23 8.51 4.78
C THR A 61 1.49 8.57 3.46
N VAL A 62 1.92 7.75 2.50
CA VAL A 62 1.30 7.70 1.17
C VAL A 62 0.41 6.47 1.09
N LEU A 63 -0.88 6.69 0.80
CA LEU A 63 -1.84 5.64 0.48
C LEU A 63 -2.03 5.63 -1.03
N PHE A 64 -1.60 4.56 -1.69
CA PHE A 64 -1.74 4.40 -3.13
C PHE A 64 -2.69 3.26 -3.46
N LEU A 65 -3.82 3.59 -4.07
CA LEU A 65 -4.85 2.62 -4.42
C LEU A 65 -4.57 2.05 -5.80
N MET A 66 -4.49 0.73 -5.89
CA MET A 66 -4.14 0.01 -7.11
C MET A 66 -5.21 -1.04 -7.43
N GLN A 67 -5.75 -1.05 -8.65
CA GLN A 67 -6.65 -2.11 -9.12
C GLN A 67 -5.89 -3.35 -9.62
N ASN A 68 -4.60 -3.21 -9.92
CA ASN A 68 -3.70 -4.26 -10.40
C ASN A 68 -2.39 -4.15 -9.61
N LEU A 69 -1.86 -5.27 -9.09
CA LEU A 69 -0.59 -5.32 -8.37
C LEU A 69 0.63 -5.11 -9.29
N PHE A 70 0.50 -5.50 -10.56
CA PHE A 70 1.57 -5.44 -11.57
C PHE A 70 1.08 -4.73 -12.84
N PRO A 71 0.68 -3.45 -12.76
CA PRO A 71 0.35 -2.69 -13.96
C PRO A 71 1.62 -2.48 -14.81
N PRO A 72 1.49 -2.25 -16.13
CA PRO A 72 2.62 -1.82 -16.93
C PRO A 72 3.06 -0.40 -16.51
N GLY A 73 4.37 -0.19 -16.41
CA GLY A 73 4.93 1.13 -16.14
C GLY A 73 6.37 1.06 -15.65
N LYS A 74 7.19 2.02 -16.04
CA LYS A 74 8.63 2.02 -15.73
C LYS A 74 8.94 2.22 -14.24
N CYS A 75 8.06 2.90 -13.50
CA CYS A 75 8.29 3.26 -12.09
C CYS A 75 7.66 2.27 -11.12
N ILE A 76 6.63 1.52 -11.53
CA ILE A 76 5.79 0.75 -10.60
C ILE A 76 6.55 -0.31 -9.82
N ARG A 77 7.51 -0.99 -10.45
CA ARG A 77 8.31 -2.02 -9.78
C ARG A 77 9.05 -1.43 -8.59
N THR A 78 9.67 -0.27 -8.77
CA THR A 78 10.41 0.40 -7.71
C THR A 78 9.47 0.95 -6.64
N ILE A 79 8.32 1.53 -7.03
CA ILE A 79 7.28 1.95 -6.08
C ILE A 79 6.83 0.77 -5.19
N SER A 80 6.50 -0.37 -5.80
CA SER A 80 6.06 -1.56 -5.08
C SER A 80 7.14 -2.15 -4.16
N LEU A 81 8.42 -2.09 -4.55
CA LEU A 81 9.53 -2.58 -3.72
C LEU A 81 9.84 -1.67 -2.52
N ASN A 82 9.49 -0.39 -2.59
CA ASN A 82 9.67 0.57 -1.49
C ASN A 82 8.41 0.72 -0.62
N ALA A 83 7.33 0.00 -0.93
CA ALA A 83 6.12 0.02 -0.11
C ALA A 83 6.37 -0.68 1.23
N THR A 84 6.18 0.05 2.34
CA THR A 84 6.30 -0.50 3.70
C THR A 84 5.17 -1.48 4.04
N TYR A 85 3.99 -1.26 3.47
CA TYR A 85 2.82 -2.10 3.67
C TYR A 85 2.13 -2.35 2.34
N ILE A 86 1.65 -3.57 2.14
CA ILE A 86 0.72 -3.89 1.06
C ILE A 86 -0.57 -4.41 1.69
N ILE A 87 -1.70 -3.79 1.35
CA ILE A 87 -3.02 -4.20 1.84
C ILE A 87 -3.78 -4.84 0.67
N CYS A 88 -3.98 -6.16 0.76
CA CYS A 88 -4.72 -6.92 -0.23
C CYS A 88 -6.18 -7.07 0.19
N LEU A 89 -7.08 -6.42 -0.55
CA LEU A 89 -8.52 -6.61 -0.40
C LEU A 89 -8.99 -7.89 -1.11
N LYS A 90 -10.26 -8.26 -0.90
CA LYS A 90 -10.89 -9.37 -1.60
C LYS A 90 -10.88 -9.16 -3.12
N ASN A 91 -10.22 -10.05 -3.84
CA ASN A 91 -10.17 -10.07 -5.30
C ASN A 91 -10.65 -11.44 -5.80
N GLN A 92 -11.79 -11.45 -6.49
CA GLN A 92 -12.38 -12.67 -7.04
C GLN A 92 -11.84 -13.04 -8.43
N ARG A 93 -11.25 -12.08 -9.14
CA ARG A 93 -10.93 -12.21 -10.56
C ARG A 93 -9.54 -12.79 -10.78
N ASP A 94 -8.54 -12.26 -10.08
CA ASP A 94 -7.13 -12.54 -10.40
C ASP A 94 -6.32 -12.95 -9.16
N LYS A 95 -6.46 -14.23 -8.78
CA LYS A 95 -5.64 -14.85 -7.74
C LYS A 95 -4.20 -15.12 -8.19
N HIS A 96 -3.91 -15.01 -9.49
CA HIS A 96 -2.58 -15.25 -10.02
C HIS A 96 -1.60 -14.17 -9.57
N GLN A 97 -2.01 -12.90 -9.60
CA GLN A 97 -1.19 -11.80 -9.08
C GLN A 97 -0.83 -11.99 -7.61
N LEU A 98 -1.79 -12.39 -6.78
CA LEU A 98 -1.54 -12.72 -5.38
C LEU A 98 -0.57 -13.89 -5.22
N SER A 99 -0.65 -14.89 -6.11
CA SER A 99 0.29 -16.01 -6.09
C SER A 99 1.71 -15.60 -6.47
N VAL A 100 1.86 -14.67 -7.42
CA VAL A 100 3.16 -14.08 -7.78
C VAL A 100 3.72 -13.27 -6.61
N LEU A 101 2.92 -12.39 -6.01
CA LEU A 101 3.30 -11.61 -4.84
C LEU A 101 3.71 -12.51 -3.67
N GLY A 102 2.91 -13.53 -3.36
CA GLY A 102 3.20 -14.49 -2.30
C GLY A 102 4.51 -15.23 -2.52
N ARG A 103 4.85 -15.61 -3.75
CA ARG A 103 6.16 -16.22 -4.07
C ARG A 103 7.33 -15.26 -3.91
N GLN A 104 7.13 -13.96 -4.17
CA GLN A 104 8.16 -12.94 -3.98
C GLN A 104 8.42 -12.66 -2.50
N ILE A 105 7.36 -12.61 -1.69
CA ILE A 105 7.45 -12.26 -0.25
C ILE A 105 7.83 -13.47 0.60
N LEU A 106 7.28 -14.66 0.29
CA LEU A 106 7.48 -15.89 1.03
C LEU A 106 7.88 -17.05 0.09
N PRO A 107 9.12 -17.06 -0.44
CA PRO A 107 9.61 -18.13 -1.29
C PRO A 107 9.47 -19.50 -0.61
N GLY A 108 8.91 -20.48 -1.33
CA GLY A 108 8.67 -21.84 -0.82
C GLY A 108 7.44 -21.99 0.10
N GLN A 109 6.77 -20.90 0.48
CA GLN A 109 5.64 -20.92 1.43
C GLN A 109 4.35 -20.33 0.82
N LEU A 110 4.15 -20.51 -0.49
CA LEU A 110 2.98 -19.97 -1.20
C LEU A 110 1.65 -20.51 -0.65
N SER A 111 1.58 -21.79 -0.28
CA SER A 111 0.37 -22.40 0.28
C SER A 111 -0.06 -21.72 1.58
N TYR A 112 0.93 -21.40 2.44
CA TYR A 112 0.74 -20.65 3.67
C TYR A 112 0.23 -19.22 3.39
N PHE A 113 0.89 -18.49 2.49
CA PHE A 113 0.46 -17.14 2.08
C PHE A 113 -0.98 -17.12 1.56
N MET A 114 -1.32 -18.03 0.62
CA MET A 114 -2.66 -18.11 0.06
C MET A 114 -3.70 -18.51 1.10
N SER A 115 -3.37 -19.42 2.03
CA SER A 115 -4.27 -19.77 3.14
C SER A 115 -4.54 -18.58 4.07
N ALA A 116 -3.51 -17.79 4.39
CA ALA A 116 -3.67 -16.57 5.18
C ALA A 116 -4.57 -15.55 4.47
N TYR A 117 -4.35 -15.32 3.17
CA TYR A 117 -5.18 -14.45 2.35
C TYR A 117 -6.65 -14.87 2.35
N GLU A 118 -6.95 -16.13 2.00
CA GLU A 118 -8.34 -16.61 1.92
C GLU A 118 -9.07 -16.50 3.25
N LYS A 119 -8.38 -16.76 4.37
CA LYS A 119 -8.94 -16.56 5.72
C LYS A 119 -9.20 -15.08 6.01
N ALA A 120 -8.24 -14.21 5.69
CA ALA A 120 -8.33 -12.77 5.96
C ALA A 120 -9.47 -12.10 5.17
N VAL A 121 -9.75 -12.54 3.94
CA VAL A 121 -10.81 -11.98 3.08
C VAL A 121 -12.13 -12.77 3.09
N SER A 122 -12.25 -13.75 3.98
CA SER A 122 -13.46 -14.58 4.12
C SER A 122 -14.66 -13.78 4.61
N SER A 123 -14.44 -12.83 5.53
CA SER A 123 -15.46 -11.90 6.02
C SER A 123 -15.72 -10.76 5.05
N ARG A 124 -16.92 -10.15 5.17
CA ARG A 124 -17.25 -8.93 4.43
C ARG A 124 -16.22 -7.84 4.74
N PHE A 125 -15.73 -7.16 3.71
CA PHE A 125 -14.67 -6.14 3.80
C PHE A 125 -13.34 -6.64 4.39
N GLY A 126 -13.11 -7.95 4.41
CA GLY A 126 -11.85 -8.52 4.86
C GLY A 126 -10.66 -8.12 3.99
N TYR A 127 -9.49 -8.03 4.62
CA TYR A 127 -8.25 -7.57 4.01
C TYR A 127 -7.06 -8.29 4.64
N LEU A 128 -6.01 -8.53 3.86
CA LEU A 128 -4.72 -9.00 4.36
C LEU A 128 -3.72 -7.84 4.35
N ILE A 129 -3.12 -7.54 5.49
CA ILE A 129 -1.95 -6.67 5.59
C ILE A 129 -0.72 -7.53 5.44
N ILE A 130 0.17 -7.08 4.56
CA ILE A 130 1.52 -7.59 4.41
C ILE A 130 2.48 -6.50 4.89
N ASP A 131 3.10 -6.71 6.05
CA ASP A 131 4.04 -5.79 6.69
C ASP A 131 5.46 -6.05 6.20
N LEU A 132 5.97 -5.17 5.34
CA LEU A 132 7.29 -5.25 4.72
C LEU A 132 8.30 -4.31 5.40
N SER A 133 7.95 -3.73 6.55
CA SER A 133 8.86 -2.86 7.31
C SER A 133 10.09 -3.63 7.79
N THR A 134 11.26 -3.01 7.66
CA THR A 134 12.56 -3.58 8.06
C THR A 134 12.69 -3.84 9.56
N HIS A 135 11.88 -3.17 10.37
CA HIS A 135 11.92 -3.26 11.83
C HIS A 135 10.86 -4.20 12.41
N THR A 136 9.97 -4.74 11.57
CA THR A 136 8.90 -5.63 12.02
C THR A 136 9.42 -7.05 12.22
N ASP A 137 9.08 -7.65 13.35
CA ASP A 137 9.29 -9.08 13.57
C ASP A 137 8.47 -9.88 12.53
N LYS A 138 9.12 -10.84 11.86
CA LYS A 138 8.52 -11.65 10.79
C LYS A 138 7.21 -12.34 11.18
N THR A 139 6.99 -12.57 12.47
CA THR A 139 5.74 -13.10 13.02
C THR A 139 4.54 -12.21 12.63
N TYR A 140 4.73 -10.91 12.50
CA TYR A 140 3.67 -9.96 12.14
C TYR A 140 3.59 -9.64 10.64
N LEU A 141 4.33 -10.37 9.79
CA LEU A 141 4.36 -10.16 8.33
C LEU A 141 2.95 -10.22 7.72
N LEU A 142 2.13 -11.17 8.14
CA LEU A 142 0.77 -11.37 7.62
C LEU A 142 -0.23 -11.17 8.75
N ARG A 143 -1.07 -10.13 8.65
CA ARG A 143 -2.10 -9.84 9.67
C ARG A 143 -3.37 -9.23 9.10
N THR A 144 -4.44 -9.24 9.88
CA THR A 144 -5.73 -8.61 9.55
C THR A 144 -6.40 -8.10 10.81
N LYS A 145 -7.56 -7.44 10.66
CA LYS A 145 -8.41 -6.99 11.78
C LYS A 145 -7.72 -6.01 12.74
N ILE A 146 -7.06 -5.00 12.18
CA ILE A 146 -6.26 -4.04 12.95
C ILE A 146 -7.02 -2.77 13.36
N PHE A 147 -8.28 -2.62 12.94
CA PHE A 147 -9.04 -1.42 13.28
C PHE A 147 -9.61 -1.52 14.70
N LYS A 148 -9.94 -0.35 15.26
CA LYS A 148 -10.51 -0.25 16.60
C LYS A 148 -11.80 -1.07 16.70
N GLY A 149 -11.87 -1.95 17.69
CA GLY A 149 -13.02 -2.82 17.93
C GLY A 149 -12.95 -4.17 17.22
N GLU A 150 -11.88 -4.44 16.48
CA GLU A 150 -11.59 -5.77 15.96
C GLU A 150 -10.53 -6.48 16.82
N ASP A 151 -10.52 -7.82 16.79
CA ASP A 151 -9.47 -8.63 17.38
C ASP A 151 -8.39 -8.92 16.32
N PRO A 152 -7.17 -8.36 16.44
CA PRO A 152 -6.12 -8.56 15.46
C PRO A 152 -5.77 -10.04 15.30
N VAL A 153 -5.73 -10.48 14.05
CA VAL A 153 -5.35 -11.86 13.72
C VAL A 153 -4.00 -11.83 13.02
N ILE A 154 -3.06 -12.57 13.58
CA ILE A 154 -1.72 -12.77 13.03
C ILE A 154 -1.67 -14.18 12.45
N PHE A 155 -1.23 -14.31 11.20
CA PHE A 155 -0.99 -15.61 10.60
C PHE A 155 0.47 -15.99 10.84
N VAL A 156 0.68 -17.22 11.32
CA VAL A 156 2.00 -17.80 11.53
C VAL A 156 2.13 -19.09 10.73
N PRO A 157 3.32 -19.42 10.18
CA PRO A 157 3.55 -20.69 9.52
C PRO A 157 3.34 -21.85 10.50
N LYS A 158 2.93 -23.01 9.96
CA LYS A 158 2.81 -24.26 10.73
C LYS A 158 4.17 -24.92 10.88
#